data_AF-A0A379TEY3-F1
#
_entry.id   AF-A0A379TEY3-F1
#
_cell.length_a   1.000
_cell.length_b   1.000
_cell.length_c   1.000
_cell.angle_alpha   90.00
_cell.angle_beta   90.00
_cell.angle_gamma   90.00
#
_symmetry.space_group_name_H-M   'P 1'
#
loop_
_entity.id
_entity.type
_entity.pdbx_description
1 polymer ?
#
loop_
_entity_poly.entity_id
_entity_poly.type
_entity_poly.pdbx_seq_one_letter_code
_entity_poly.pdbx_strand_id
1 'polypeptide(L)' 'MTRTVDFIGVGIGPFNLSIAALSHQIEGLSCRFFDERQHFAWHPGMLVPDCHMQTVFLKDLVSAVAPTSPYSFV' A
#
# COMPACT_ATOMS: atom_id res chain seq x y z
N MET A 1 0.82 -20.62 18.96
CA MET A 1 -0.17 -21.06 17.96
C MET A 1 0.09 -20.30 16.68
N THR A 2 0.36 -20.98 15.57
CA THR A 2 0.48 -20.35 14.24
C THR A 2 -0.91 -20.00 13.74
N ARG A 3 -1.21 -18.70 13.60
CA ARG A 3 -2.46 -18.21 13.02
C ARG A 3 -2.31 -18.21 11.50
N THR A 4 -3.01 -19.12 10.83
CA THR A 4 -3.09 -19.16 9.36
C THR A 4 -3.77 -17.90 8.83
N VAL A 5 -3.30 -17.41 7.69
CA VAL A 5 -3.83 -16.26 6.95
C VAL A 5 -4.13 -16.71 5.52
N ASP A 6 -5.04 -16.02 4.84
CA ASP A 6 -5.43 -16.35 3.46
C ASP A 6 -4.28 -16.09 2.48
N PHE A 7 -3.52 -15.01 2.71
CA PHE A 7 -2.28 -14.74 1.99
C PHE A 7 -1.30 -13.89 2.79
N ILE A 8 -0.04 -13.91 2.32
CA ILE A 8 1.04 -13.07 2.82
C ILE A 8 1.61 -12.27 1.65
N GLY A 9 1.79 -10.96 1.86
CA GLY A 9 2.59 -10.10 0.99
C GLY A 9 4.04 -9.99 1.48
N VAL A 10 5.00 -10.16 0.58
CA VAL A 10 6.43 -9.93 0.85
C VAL A 10 6.85 -8.62 0.19
N GLY A 11 7.40 -7.71 0.99
CA GLY A 11 7.63 -6.31 0.66
C GLY A 11 6.44 -5.42 1.00
N ILE A 12 6.70 -4.23 1.54
CA ILE A 12 5.71 -3.17 1.81
C ILE A 12 6.11 -1.97 0.94
N GLY A 13 5.98 -2.15 -0.38
CA GLY A 13 6.02 -1.06 -1.36
C GLY A 13 4.62 -0.53 -1.68
N PRO A 14 4.50 0.52 -2.53
CA PRO A 14 3.20 1.11 -2.89
C PRO A 14 2.17 0.08 -3.36
N PHE A 15 2.57 -0.92 -4.16
CA PHE A 15 1.65 -1.93 -4.67
C PHE A 15 1.07 -2.82 -3.57
N ASN A 16 1.91 -3.33 -2.66
CA ASN A 16 1.42 -4.13 -1.53
C ASN A 16 0.67 -3.28 -0.50
N LEU A 17 0.99 -1.99 -0.36
CA LEU A 17 0.18 -1.05 0.43
C LEU A 17 -1.21 -0.85 -0.18
N SER A 18 -1.34 -0.76 -1.51
CA SER A 18 -2.63 -0.74 -2.20
C SER A 18 -3.45 -2.00 -1.90
N ILE A 19 -2.85 -3.18 -2.02
CA ILE A 19 -3.51 -4.45 -1.69
C ILE A 19 -3.93 -4.47 -0.23
N ALA A 20 -3.07 -4.03 0.69
CA ALA A 20 -3.39 -3.97 2.12
C ALA A 20 -4.56 -3.02 2.42
N ALA A 21 -4.58 -1.83 1.82
CA ALA A 21 -5.65 -0.85 1.97
C ALA A 21 -7.00 -1.37 1.46
N LEU A 22 -7.01 -2.01 0.29
CA LEU A 22 -8.22 -2.62 -0.27
C LEU A 22 -8.67 -3.84 0.54
N SER A 23 -7.73 -4.69 0.96
CA SER A 23 -8.02 -5.88 1.77
C SER A 23 -8.59 -5.54 3.14
N HIS A 24 -8.19 -4.39 3.72
CA HIS A 24 -8.71 -3.93 5.02
C HIS A 24 -10.24 -3.71 5.02
N GLN A 25 -10.83 -3.43 3.86
CA GLN A 25 -12.28 -3.21 3.73
C GLN A 25 -13.08 -4.50 3.45
N ILE A 26 -12.41 -5.65 3.31
CA ILE A 26 -13.05 -6.93 3.01
C ILE A 26 -13.23 -7.72 4.32
N GLU A 27 -14.48 -7.87 4.75
CA GLU A 27 -14.80 -8.63 5.95
C GLU A 27 -14.44 -10.11 5.79
N GLY A 28 -13.82 -10.70 6.81
CA GLY A 28 -13.41 -12.11 6.82
C GLY A 28 -12.09 -12.41 6.11
N LEU A 29 -11.48 -11.46 5.40
CA LEU A 29 -10.19 -11.64 4.74
C LEU A 29 -9.03 -11.41 5.72
N SER A 30 -8.19 -12.42 5.93
CA SER A 30 -7.01 -12.36 6.79
C SER A 30 -5.73 -12.31 5.96
N CYS A 31 -4.99 -11.21 6.05
CA CYS A 31 -3.71 -11.06 5.37
C CYS A 31 -2.64 -10.44 6.27
N ARG A 32 -1.38 -10.66 5.91
CA ARG A 32 -0.20 -10.07 6.57
C ARG A 32 0.80 -9.61 5.51
N PHE A 33 1.50 -8.53 5.81
CA PHE A 33 2.55 -7.99 4.95
C PHE A 33 3.82 -7.83 5.78
N PHE A 34 4.96 -8.18 5.18
CA PHE A 34 6.26 -8.11 5.83
C PHE A 34 7.24 -7.40 4.92
N ASP A 35 8.07 -6.53 5.49
CA ASP A 35 9.21 -5.92 4.83
C ASP A 35 10.45 -6.10 5.70
N GLU A 36 11.62 -6.14 5.09
CA GLU A 36 12.89 -6.18 5.82
C GLU A 36 13.21 -4.83 6.49
N ARG A 37 12.69 -3.73 5.93
CA ARG A 37 12.93 -2.37 6.42
C ARG A 37 12.08 -2.10 7.65
N GLN A 38 12.69 -1.49 8.66
CA GLN A 38 12.01 -1.09 9.89
C GLN A 38 10.99 0.04 9.69
N HIS A 39 11.12 0.80 8.61
CA HIS A 39 10.28 1.95 8.29
C HIS A 39 10.03 1.99 6.79
N PHE A 40 8.82 2.41 6.41
CA PHE A 40 8.46 2.62 5.02
C PHE A 40 9.21 3.82 4.44
N ALA A 41 9.85 3.62 3.29
CA ALA A 41 10.43 4.69 2.49
C ALA A 41 10.42 4.28 1.02
N TRP A 42 9.77 5.07 0.16
CA TRP A 42 9.72 4.81 -1.27
C TRP A 42 10.82 5.61 -1.99
N HIS A 43 11.79 4.88 -2.55
CA HIS A 43 12.99 5.43 -3.21
C HIS A 43 13.63 6.64 -2.50
N PRO A 44 14.02 6.53 -1.21
CA PRO A 44 14.50 7.67 -0.43
C PRO A 44 15.74 8.36 -1.03
N GLY A 45 16.63 7.60 -1.70
CA GLY A 45 17.80 8.16 -2.37
C GLY A 45 17.50 8.95 -3.66
N MET A 46 16.24 8.94 -4.13
CA MET A 46 15.79 9.65 -5.34
C MET A 46 14.84 10.82 -5.04
N LEU A 47 14.65 11.15 -3.76
CA LEU A 47 13.91 12.32 -3.32
C LEU A 47 14.78 13.58 -3.46
N VAL A 48 15.11 13.92 -4.71
CA VAL A 48 15.92 15.10 -5.06
C VAL A 48 15.08 16.38 -4.98
N PRO A 49 15.71 17.56 -4.80
CA PRO A 49 15.00 18.83 -4.87
C PRO A 49 14.16 18.96 -6.14
N ASP A 50 12.97 19.53 -6.01
CA ASP A 50 12.04 19.80 -7.11
C ASP A 50 11.55 18.55 -7.89
N CYS A 51 11.73 17.34 -7.34
CA CYS A 51 11.13 16.14 -7.92
C CYS A 51 9.60 16.15 -7.72
N HIS A 52 8.87 15.71 -8.74
CA HIS A 52 7.42 15.58 -8.72
C HIS A 52 6.98 14.20 -9.20
N MET A 53 5.79 13.78 -8.78
CA MET A 53 5.14 12.60 -9.36
C MET A 53 4.91 12.81 -10.85
N GLN A 54 5.26 11.82 -11.67
CA GLN A 54 4.97 11.80 -13.11
C GLN A 54 3.55 11.31 -13.43
N THR A 55 2.76 11.03 -12.40
CA THR A 55 1.37 10.58 -12.49
C THR A 55 0.44 11.57 -11.80
N VAL A 56 -0.86 11.48 -12.08
CA VAL A 56 -1.88 12.30 -11.40
C VAL A 56 -2.22 11.71 -10.02
N PHE A 57 -2.66 12.56 -9.10
CA PHE A 57 -3.01 12.14 -7.74
C PHE A 57 -4.18 11.14 -7.68
N LEU A 58 -5.07 11.13 -8.68
CA LEU A 58 -6.13 10.11 -8.80
C LEU A 58 -5.59 8.70 -9.09
N LYS A 59 -4.31 8.58 -9.48
CA LYS A 59 -3.56 7.32 -9.56
C LYS A 59 -2.81 7.06 -8.25
N ASP A 60 -3.46 7.32 -7.12
CA ASP A 60 -2.99 6.91 -5.80
C ASP A 60 -3.13 5.39 -5.63
N LEU A 61 -3.08 4.91 -4.39
CA LEU A 61 -3.14 3.50 -4.06
C LEU A 61 -4.51 2.84 -4.35
N VAL A 62 -5.62 3.56 -4.29
CA VAL A 62 -6.96 2.95 -4.18
C VAL A 62 -8.04 3.64 -5.00
N SER A 63 -7.91 4.92 -5.33
CA SER A 63 -8.95 5.76 -5.95
C SER A 63 -9.52 5.18 -7.24
N ALA A 64 -8.69 4.53 -8.06
CA ALA A 64 -9.15 3.89 -9.31
C ALA A 64 -10.07 2.67 -9.08
N VAL A 65 -10.07 2.09 -7.88
CA VAL A 65 -10.82 0.87 -7.53
C VAL A 65 -11.91 1.17 -6.50
N ALA A 66 -11.59 1.96 -5.48
CA ALA A 66 -12.46 2.32 -4.36
C ALA A 66 -12.35 3.83 -4.06
N PRO A 67 -13.04 4.70 -4.82
CA PRO A 67 -12.95 6.17 -4.67
C PRO A 67 -13.39 6.69 -3.29
N THR A 68 -14.14 5.91 -2.52
CA THR A 68 -14.60 6.27 -1.16
C THR A 68 -13.71 5.70 -0.07
N SER A 69 -12.61 5.03 -0.43
CA SER A 69 -11.68 4.45 0.54
C SER A 69 -11.05 5.54 1.40
N PRO A 70 -10.93 5.36 2.74
CA PRO A 70 -10.26 6.32 3.61
C PRO A 70 -8.74 6.40 3.35
N TYR A 71 -8.21 5.53 2.48
CA TYR A 71 -6.81 5.52 2.05
C TYR A 71 -6.60 6.21 0.68
N SER A 72 -7.66 6.82 0.14
CA SER A 72 -7.57 7.75 -0.99
C SER A 72 -6.69 8.96 -0.65
N PHE A 73 -6.05 9.55 -1.65
CA PHE A 73 -5.38 10.84 -1.54
C PHE A 73 -6.37 12.02 -1.43
N VAL A 74 -7.60 11.82 -1.91
CA VAL A 74 -8.73 12.78 -1.88
C VAL A 74 -9.57 12.58 -0.64
#